data_AF-V7F878-F1
#
_entry.id   AF-V7F878-F1
#
_cell.length_a   1.000
_cell.length_b   1.000
_cell.length_c   1.000
_cell.angle_alpha   90.00
_cell.angle_beta   90.00
_cell.angle_gamma   90.00
#
_symmetry.space_group_name_H-M   'P 1'
#
loop_
_entity.id
_entity.type
_entity.pdbx_description
1 polymer ?
#
loop_
_entity_poly.entity_id
_entity_poly.type
_entity_poly.pdbx_seq_one_letter_code
_entity_poly.pdbx_strand_id
1 'polypeptide(L)' 'MDTSTDHLLLFDIDFDSLKGEVIFKGPEKVALAKIPVSWIGQRPVAKGIIRAADKSVDDRDRLGRIDR' A
#
# COMPACT_ATOMS: atom_id res chain seq x y z
N MET A 1 -4.63 20.37 -8.01
CA MET A 1 -5.29 19.06 -8.19
C MET A 1 -4.94 18.26 -6.96
N ASP A 2 -5.84 18.21 -5.98
CA ASP A 2 -5.65 17.46 -4.73
C ASP A 2 -6.08 16.00 -4.96
N THR A 3 -5.18 15.20 -5.51
CA THR A 3 -5.31 13.72 -5.49
C THR A 3 -4.87 13.21 -4.12
N SER A 4 -5.62 13.59 -3.08
CA SER A 4 -5.51 12.97 -1.76
C SER A 4 -6.55 11.85 -1.67
N THR A 5 -6.12 10.67 -1.23
CA THR A 5 -6.96 9.50 -1.06
C THR A 5 -7.00 9.10 0.41
N ASP A 6 -8.15 8.66 0.90
CA ASP A 6 -8.22 8.22 2.29
C ASP A 6 -7.47 6.89 2.48
N HIS A 7 -7.54 5.99 1.49
CA HIS A 7 -6.98 4.64 1.53
C HIS A 7 -6.29 4.26 0.23
N LEU A 8 -5.25 3.42 0.35
CA LEU A 8 -4.52 2.83 -0.76
C LEU A 8 -4.68 1.31 -0.75
N LEU A 9 -4.76 0.75 -1.96
CA LEU A 9 -4.67 -0.68 -2.22
C LEU A 9 -3.43 -0.94 -3.08
N LEU A 10 -2.47 -1.70 -2.57
CA LEU A 10 -1.36 -2.21 -3.39
C LEU A 10 -1.49 -3.71 -3.54
N PHE A 11 -1.40 -4.15 -4.79
CA PHE A 11 -1.42 -5.54 -5.19
C PHE A 11 -0.07 -5.93 -5.78
N ASP A 12 0.39 -7.11 -5.40
CA ASP A 12 1.50 -7.80 -6.05
C ASP A 12 0.90 -8.90 -6.92
N ILE A 13 1.03 -8.78 -8.24
CA ILE A 13 0.45 -9.72 -9.21
C ILE A 13 1.60 -10.37 -9.96
N ASP A 14 1.72 -11.67 -9.78
CA ASP A 14 2.63 -12.52 -10.51
C ASP A 14 1.88 -13.17 -11.69
N PHE A 15 2.25 -12.77 -12.90
CA PHE A 15 1.65 -13.25 -14.14
C PHE A 15 2.17 -14.63 -14.57
N ASP A 16 3.33 -15.06 -14.09
CA ASP A 16 3.87 -16.38 -14.39
C ASP A 16 3.15 -17.45 -13.56
N SER A 17 2.90 -17.16 -12.28
CA SER A 17 2.19 -18.08 -11.38
C SER A 17 0.68 -17.85 -11.29
N LEU A 18 0.16 -16.79 -11.93
CA LEU A 18 -1.23 -16.36 -11.88
C LEU A 18 -1.73 -16.12 -10.44
N LYS A 19 -0.87 -15.59 -9.58
CA LYS A 19 -1.17 -15.30 -8.16
C LYS A 19 -1.18 -13.81 -7.90
N GLY A 20 -2.15 -13.38 -7.10
CA GLY A 20 -2.26 -12.02 -6.59
C GLY A 20 -2.19 -12.00 -5.06
N GLU A 21 -1.43 -11.06 -4.50
CA GLU A 21 -1.37 -10.79 -3.07
C GLU A 21 -1.73 -9.33 -2.79
N VAL A 22 -2.52 -9.08 -1.74
CA VAL A 22 -2.73 -7.73 -1.20
C VAL A 22 -1.56 -7.42 -0.26
N ILE A 23 -0.70 -6.49 -0.65
CA ILE A 23 0.49 -6.13 0.14
C ILE A 23 0.30 -4.85 0.97
N PHE A 24 -0.76 -4.09 0.71
CA PHE A 24 -1.22 -2.96 1.53
C PHE A 24 -2.70 -2.69 1.28
N LYS A 25 -3.49 -2.45 2.35
CA LYS A 25 -4.91 -2.10 2.25
C LYS A 25 -5.42 -1.15 3.33
N GLY A 26 -4.65 -0.11 3.62
CA GLY A 26 -4.90 0.83 4.71
C GLY A 26 -4.88 2.30 4.29
N PRO A 27 -4.84 3.23 5.26
CA PRO A 27 -4.85 4.65 4.98
C PRO A 27 -3.59 5.15 4.27
N GLU A 28 -3.74 6.10 3.34
CA GLU A 28 -2.62 6.68 2.57
C GLU A 28 -1.52 7.24 3.48
N LYS A 29 -1.91 7.96 4.54
CA LYS A 29 -0.98 8.54 5.52
C LYS A 29 -0.03 7.51 6.13
N VAL A 30 -0.46 6.26 6.30
CA VAL A 30 0.36 5.19 6.89
C VAL A 30 1.39 4.70 5.88
N ALA A 31 1.02 4.58 4.61
CA ALA A 31 1.94 4.26 3.53
C ALA A 31 3.01 5.36 3.37
N LEU A 32 2.57 6.62 3.33
CA LEU A 32 3.45 7.79 3.17
C LEU A 32 4.40 7.98 4.36
N ALA A 33 4.01 7.62 5.57
CA ALA A 33 4.87 7.76 6.75
C ALA A 33 6.17 6.92 6.68
N LYS A 34 6.20 5.86 5.87
CA LYS A 34 7.40 5.02 5.65
C LYS A 34 8.19 5.43 4.39
N ILE A 35 7.69 6.43 3.68
CA ILE A 35 8.25 6.92 2.44
C ILE A 35 9.03 8.21 2.70
N PRO A 36 10.21 8.42 2.09
CA PRO A 36 10.95 9.68 2.24
C PRO A 36 10.12 10.89 1.81
N VAL A 37 10.10 11.93 2.65
CA VAL A 37 9.37 13.19 2.41
C VAL A 37 9.93 13.94 1.19
N SER A 38 11.23 13.83 0.92
CA SER A 38 11.87 14.41 -0.25
C SER A 38 12.08 13.37 -1.34
N TRP A 39 11.22 13.43 -2.36
CA TRP A 39 11.37 12.71 -3.61
C TRP A 39 11.74 13.67 -4.74
N ILE A 40 12.86 13.41 -5.42
CA ILE A 40 13.19 14.04 -6.70
C ILE A 40 12.90 13.01 -7.79
N GLY A 41 11.88 13.26 -8.61
CA GLY A 41 11.40 12.36 -9.66
C GLY A 41 10.57 11.19 -9.14
N GLN A 42 10.35 10.17 -9.98
CA GLN A 42 9.70 8.92 -9.59
C GLN A 42 10.76 7.88 -9.23
N ARG A 43 10.68 7.34 -8.01
CA ARG A 43 11.52 6.21 -7.58
C ARG A 43 10.65 5.03 -7.17
N PRO A 44 11.03 3.79 -7.54
CA PRO A 44 10.33 2.62 -7.06
C PRO A 44 10.47 2.50 -5.54
N VAL A 45 9.36 2.24 -4.85
CA VAL A 45 9.37 1.87 -3.43
C VAL A 45 9.59 0.37 -3.33
N ALA A 46 10.58 -0.04 -2.54
CA ALA A 46 10.84 -1.47 -2.33
C ALA A 46 9.64 -2.15 -1.64
N LYS A 47 9.27 -3.35 -2.10
CA LYS A 47 8.16 -4.14 -1.51
C LYS A 47 8.27 -4.28 0.01
N GLY A 48 9.49 -4.40 0.54
CA GLY A 48 9.74 -4.48 1.99
C GLY A 48 9.27 -3.25 2.78
N ILE A 49 9.37 -2.05 2.20
CA ILE A 49 8.91 -0.80 2.83
C ILE A 49 7.38 -0.79 2.91
N ILE A 50 6.71 -1.17 1.82
CA ILE A 50 5.24 -1.27 1.78
C ILE A 50 4.73 -2.29 2.79
N ARG A 51 5.35 -3.47 2.87
CA ARG A 51 5.00 -4.50 3.86
C ARG A 51 5.22 -4.02 5.29
N ALA A 52 6.25 -3.22 5.55
CA ALA A 52 6.47 -2.62 6.87
C ALA A 52 5.41 -1.55 7.20
N ALA A 53 4.96 -0.78 6.19
CA ALA A 53 3.85 0.14 6.33
C ALA A 53 2.53 -0.59 6.63
N ASP A 54 2.22 -1.69 5.91
CA ASP A 54 1.00 -2.48 6.15
C ASP A 54 0.93 -3.00 7.59
N LYS A 55 2.05 -3.50 8.14
CA LYS A 55 2.13 -3.93 9.54
C LYS A 55 1.85 -2.82 10.57
N SER A 56 1.90 -1.56 10.15
CA SER A 56 1.62 -0.40 11.01
C SER A 56 0.16 0.07 10.91
N VAL A 57 -0.66 -0.55 10.05
CA VAL A 57 -2.09 -0.22 9.89
C VAL A 57 -2.89 -0.92 10.98
N ASP A 58 -3.69 -0.15 11.73
CA ASP A 58 -4.65 -0.66 12.71
C ASP A 58 -5.72 -1.51 11.99
N ASP A 59 -6.12 -2.62 12.59
CA ASP A 59 -7.11 -3.53 12.00
C ASP A 59 -8.45 -2.85 11.70
N ARG A 60 -8.82 -1.80 12.45
CA ARG A 60 -10.04 -1.00 12.23
C ARG A 60 -9.96 -0.11 10.99
N ASP A 61 -8.74 0.28 10.62
CA ASP A 61 -8.46 1.11 9.45
C ASP A 61 -8.16 0.27 8.20
N ARG A 62 -8.12 -1.07 8.32
CA ARG A 62 -7.93 -1.98 7.19
C ARG A 62 -9.24 -2.14 6.42
N LEU A 63 -9.17 -2.02 5.10
CA LEU A 63 -10.31 -2.36 4.25
C LEU A 63 -10.60 -3.87 4.33
N GLY A 64 -11.83 -4.21 4.74
CA GLY A 64 -12.32 -5.58 4.77
C GLY A 64 -12.46 -6.16 3.37
N ARG A 65 -12.08 -7.43 3.19
CA ARG A 65 -12.39 -8.15 1.94
C ARG A 65 -13.81 -8.69 2.02
N ILE A 66 -14.62 -8.46 1.00
CA ILE A 66 -15.96 -9.02 0.88
C ILE A 66 -15.89 -10.10 -0.19
N ASP A 67 -16.04 -11.36 0.23
CA ASP A 67 -16.15 -12.51 -0.67
C ASP A 67 -17.65 -12.75 -0.90
N ARG A 68 -18.17 -12.33 -2.06
CA ARG A 68 -19.54 -12.64 -2.50
C ARG A 68 -19.57 -13.92 -3.31
#